data_AF-A0A833ZW07-F1
#
_entry.id   AF-A0A833ZW07-F1
#
_cell.length_a   1.000
_cell.length_b   1.000
_cell.length_c   1.000
_cell.angle_alpha   90.00
_cell.angle_beta   90.00
_cell.angle_gamma   90.00
#
_symmetry.space_group_name_H-M   'P 1'
#
loop_
_entity.id
_entity.type
_entity.pdbx_description
1 polymer ?
#
loop_
_entity_poly.entity_id
_entity_poly.type
_entity_poly.pdbx_seq_one_letter_code
_entity_poly.pdbx_strand_id
1 'polypeptide(L)'
;MAKVSNIMQGEDESPGDFLERLTEAYRLYTPFDPESPDSQRMVNMAFVTQSALDICKKLQKLEGFAGMNTSQLIEVANKVYNNREEAAETAALEKQKRKASLLAATLAAPAKGLQKKGQKGHFKVDKDQCAYCKERGHWKRDCPNRKQEEGLVFPPAPGILSLAGLDTE
;
A
#
# COMPACT_ATOMS: atom_id res chain seq x y z
N MET A 1 14.50 33.60 18.92
CA MET A 1 13.74 32.98 17.81
C MET A 1 13.44 31.49 17.99
N ALA A 2 14.24 30.70 18.70
CA ALA A 2 14.02 29.24 18.85
C ALA A 2 12.63 28.81 19.35
N LYS A 3 11.93 29.68 20.10
CA LYS A 3 10.56 29.40 20.59
C LYS A 3 9.51 29.41 19.47
N VAL A 4 9.62 30.36 18.53
CA VAL A 4 8.70 30.48 17.39
C VAL A 4 8.95 29.37 16.38
N SER A 5 10.21 28.99 16.15
CA SER A 5 10.58 27.91 15.22
C SER A 5 10.08 26.52 15.65
N ASN A 6 9.72 26.35 16.94
CA ASN A 6 9.21 25.07 17.46
C ASN A 6 7.70 24.91 17.31
N ILE A 7 6.99 25.94 16.86
CA ILE A 7 5.54 25.92 16.68
C ILE A 7 5.24 25.29 15.33
N MET A 8 4.81 24.04 15.35
CA MET A 8 4.36 23.31 14.17
C MET A 8 2.84 23.19 14.19
N GLN A 9 2.25 23.11 13.00
CA GLN A 9 0.84 22.77 12.84
C GLN A 9 0.63 21.28 13.23
N GLY A 10 -0.36 21.02 14.06
CA GLY A 10 -0.80 19.67 14.40
C GLY A 10 -1.48 18.95 13.23
N GLU A 11 -1.60 17.62 13.31
CA GLU A 11 -2.26 16.84 12.26
C GLU A 11 -3.76 17.14 12.12
N ASP A 12 -4.44 17.44 13.22
CA ASP A 12 -5.89 17.71 13.28
C ASP A 12 -6.18 19.19 13.59
N GLU A 13 -5.18 20.04 13.43
CA GLU A 13 -5.30 21.47 13.69
C GLU A 13 -5.60 22.22 12.40
N SER A 14 -6.63 23.07 12.42
CA SER A 14 -6.96 23.88 11.27
C SER A 14 -5.84 24.86 10.94
N PRO A 15 -5.61 25.18 9.65
CA PRO A 15 -4.65 26.20 9.26
C PRO A 15 -4.90 27.57 9.91
N GLY A 16 -6.16 27.91 10.22
CA GLY A 16 -6.52 29.14 10.91
C GLY A 16 -6.04 29.18 12.36
N ASP A 17 -6.33 28.13 13.13
CA ASP A 17 -5.93 28.03 14.54
C ASP A 17 -4.40 28.03 14.67
N PHE A 18 -3.72 27.34 13.75
CA PHE A 18 -2.26 27.33 13.69
C PHE A 18 -1.69 28.73 13.44
N LEU A 19 -2.26 29.49 12.51
CA LEU A 19 -1.82 30.86 12.24
C LEU A 19 -2.00 31.76 13.46
N GLU A 20 -3.11 31.61 14.19
CA GLU A 20 -3.36 32.38 15.40
C GLU A 20 -2.27 32.11 16.46
N ARG A 21 -1.98 30.84 16.73
CA ARG A 21 -0.89 30.45 17.66
C ARG A 21 0.46 30.96 17.21
N LEU A 22 0.74 30.88 15.91
CA LEU A 22 1.99 31.35 15.33
C LEU A 22 2.13 32.86 15.51
N THR A 23 1.09 33.62 15.18
CA THR A 23 1.03 35.08 15.31
C THR A 23 1.22 35.49 16.77
N GLU A 24 0.52 34.83 17.70
CA GLU A 24 0.64 35.10 19.13
C GLU A 24 2.07 34.85 19.64
N ALA A 25 2.72 33.79 19.17
CA ALA A 25 4.12 33.54 19.52
C ALA A 25 5.08 34.59 18.96
N TYR A 26 4.81 35.13 17.77
CA TYR A 26 5.56 36.27 17.25
C TYR A 26 5.38 37.50 18.15
N ARG A 27 4.15 37.78 18.61
CA ARG A 27 3.89 38.89 19.56
C ARG A 27 4.65 38.73 20.88
N LEU A 28 4.73 37.50 21.40
CA LEU A 28 5.31 37.22 22.72
C LEU A 28 6.84 37.08 22.72
N TYR A 29 7.42 36.55 21.65
CA TYR A 29 8.81 36.11 21.63
C TYR A 29 9.69 36.84 20.63
N THR A 30 9.14 37.82 19.91
CA THR A 30 9.90 38.64 18.97
C THR A 30 9.65 40.13 19.23
N PRO A 31 10.63 41.01 18.93
CA PRO A 31 10.47 42.44 19.14
C PRO A 31 9.67 43.14 18.01
N PHE A 32 9.19 42.40 17.01
CA PHE A 32 8.44 42.94 15.88
C PHE A 32 6.95 42.73 16.10
N ASP A 33 6.13 43.69 15.65
CA ASP A 33 4.68 43.54 15.61
C ASP A 33 4.30 42.69 14.40
N PRO A 34 3.80 41.44 14.55
CA PRO A 34 3.50 40.54 13.43
C PRO A 34 2.41 41.05 12.49
N GLU A 35 1.60 42.03 12.89
CA GLU A 35 0.56 42.64 12.05
C GLU A 35 1.10 43.77 11.15
N SER A 36 2.35 44.19 11.38
CA SER A 36 2.99 45.17 10.50
C SER A 36 3.28 44.56 9.11
N PRO A 37 3.15 45.34 8.02
CA PRO A 37 3.40 44.84 6.66
C PRO A 37 4.81 44.23 6.48
N ASP A 38 5.81 44.80 7.15
CA ASP A 38 7.20 44.38 7.03
C ASP A 38 7.48 43.02 7.71
N SER A 39 6.83 42.74 8.84
CA SER A 39 6.97 41.46 9.56
C SER A 39 6.06 40.35 9.04
N GLN A 40 4.96 40.71 8.37
CA GLN A 40 3.98 39.75 7.87
C GLN A 40 4.62 38.72 6.92
N ARG A 41 5.66 39.12 6.18
CA ARG A 41 6.46 38.22 5.35
C ARG A 41 7.14 37.11 6.18
N MET A 42 7.63 37.42 7.38
CA MET A 42 8.23 36.41 8.25
C MET A 42 7.19 35.42 8.76
N VAL A 43 6.02 35.91 9.17
CA VAL A 43 4.89 35.07 9.60
C VAL A 43 4.43 34.16 8.46
N ASN A 44 4.31 34.68 7.24
CA ASN A 44 3.93 33.89 6.07
C ASN A 44 4.95 32.79 5.74
N MET A 45 6.25 33.11 5.83
CA MET A 45 7.30 32.11 5.61
C MET A 45 7.31 31.03 6.69
N ALA A 46 7.11 31.42 7.95
CA ALA A 46 6.96 30.51 9.07
C ALA A 46 5.72 29.61 8.87
N PHE A 47 4.58 30.18 8.52
CA PHE A 47 3.36 29.44 8.20
C PHE A 47 3.60 28.36 7.14
N VAL A 48 4.23 28.72 6.01
CA VAL A 48 4.52 27.77 4.93
C VAL A 48 5.46 26.65 5.38
N THR A 49 6.50 26.96 6.16
CA THR A 49 7.53 25.99 6.55
C THR A 49 7.17 25.14 7.77
N GLN A 50 6.26 25.64 8.62
CA GLN A 50 5.86 25.00 9.87
C GLN A 50 4.45 24.40 9.83
N SER A 51 3.71 24.59 8.74
CA SER A 51 2.49 23.86 8.43
C SER A 51 2.72 22.34 8.32
N ALA A 52 1.62 21.58 8.37
CA ALA A 52 1.65 20.13 8.18
C ALA A 52 2.31 19.77 6.84
N LEU A 53 2.93 18.58 6.76
CA LEU A 53 3.83 18.22 5.67
C LEU A 53 3.18 18.28 4.27
N ASP A 54 1.93 17.86 4.14
CA ASP A 54 1.14 17.92 2.92
C ASP A 54 0.78 19.35 2.51
N ILE A 55 0.38 20.18 3.47
CA ILE A 55 0.10 21.62 3.29
C ILE A 55 1.38 22.35 2.86
N CYS A 56 2.48 22.17 3.59
CA CYS A 56 3.79 22.74 3.29
C CYS A 56 4.22 22.41 1.85
N LYS A 57 4.16 21.11 1.48
CA LYS A 57 4.49 20.66 0.11
C LYS A 57 3.57 21.27 -0.95
N LYS A 58 2.29 21.51 -0.64
CA LYS A 58 1.37 22.16 -1.58
C LYS A 58 1.72 23.63 -1.77
N LEU A 59 1.93 24.37 -0.68
CA LEU A 59 2.25 25.80 -0.71
C LEU A 59 3.57 26.08 -1.42
N GLN A 60 4.61 25.29 -1.14
CA GLN A 60 5.93 25.46 -1.78
C GLN A 60 5.92 25.19 -3.30
N LYS A 61 4.94 24.43 -3.80
CA LYS A 61 4.78 24.16 -5.24
C LYS A 61 4.05 25.26 -6.00
N LEU A 62 3.43 26.22 -5.29
CA LEU A 62 2.78 27.34 -5.95
C LEU A 62 3.83 28.33 -6.44
N GLU A 63 3.82 28.60 -7.75
CA GLU A 63 4.63 29.68 -8.32
C GLU A 63 4.23 31.01 -7.65
N GLY A 64 5.23 31.75 -7.17
CA GLY A 64 5.00 33.04 -6.53
C GLY A 64 4.47 32.98 -5.09
N PHE A 65 4.54 31.84 -4.37
CA PHE A 65 4.08 31.77 -2.98
C PHE A 65 4.75 32.81 -2.06
N ALA A 66 6.01 33.18 -2.35
CA ALA A 66 6.74 34.21 -1.60
C ALA A 66 6.12 35.62 -1.72
N GLY A 67 5.25 35.85 -2.72
CA GLY A 67 4.49 37.08 -2.92
C GLY A 67 3.01 36.97 -2.50
N MET A 68 2.57 35.80 -2.01
CA MET A 68 1.19 35.64 -1.53
C MET A 68 1.00 36.32 -0.18
N ASN A 69 -0.18 36.91 0.01
CA ASN A 69 -0.59 37.42 1.32
C ASN A 69 -1.09 36.27 2.22
N THR A 70 -1.23 36.56 3.52
CA THR A 70 -1.60 35.56 4.52
C THR A 70 -2.94 34.90 4.20
N SER A 71 -3.95 35.66 3.76
CA SER A 71 -5.28 35.13 3.42
C SER A 71 -5.23 34.12 2.28
N GLN A 72 -4.42 34.39 1.24
CA GLN A 72 -4.24 33.46 0.12
C GLN A 72 -3.58 32.14 0.56
N LEU A 73 -2.58 32.24 1.43
CA LEU A 73 -1.90 31.05 1.99
C LEU A 73 -2.86 30.21 2.82
N ILE A 74 -3.67 30.84 3.68
CA ILE A 74 -4.70 30.16 4.49
C ILE A 74 -5.73 29.48 3.58
N GLU A 75 -6.21 30.15 2.52
CA GLU A 75 -7.23 29.59 1.63
C GLU A 75 -6.74 28.30 0.98
N VAL A 76 -5.49 28.28 0.49
CA VAL A 76 -4.89 27.07 -0.08
C VAL A 76 -4.71 26.00 0.99
N ALA A 77 -4.22 26.38 2.17
CA ALA A 77 -4.00 25.44 3.27
C ALA A 77 -5.32 24.78 3.71
N ASN A 78 -6.40 25.55 3.84
CA ASN A 78 -7.73 25.05 4.18
C ASN A 78 -8.26 24.07 3.13
N LYS A 79 -8.05 24.34 1.83
CA LYS A 79 -8.41 23.38 0.77
C LYS A 79 -7.70 22.04 0.95
N VAL A 80 -6.42 22.06 1.28
CA VAL A 80 -5.65 20.81 1.50
C VAL A 80 -6.15 20.09 2.75
N TYR A 81 -6.34 20.83 3.85
CA TYR A 81 -6.80 20.29 5.13
C TYR A 81 -8.18 19.64 5.01
N ASN A 82 -9.17 20.34 4.44
CA ASN A 82 -10.53 19.83 4.28
C ASN A 82 -10.58 18.59 3.36
N ASN A 83 -9.80 18.62 2.26
CA ASN A 83 -9.73 17.48 1.35
C ASN A 83 -9.14 16.23 2.02
N ARG A 84 -8.20 16.40 2.96
CA ARG A 84 -7.64 15.30 3.74
C ARG A 84 -8.69 14.69 4.66
N GLU A 85 -9.46 15.53 5.35
CA GLU A 85 -10.53 15.09 6.25
C GLU A 85 -11.61 14.31 5.47
N GLU A 86 -12.08 14.85 4.35
CA GLU A 86 -13.06 14.19 3.48
C GLU A 86 -12.54 12.85 2.92
N ALA A 87 -11.28 12.82 2.44
CA ALA A 87 -10.67 11.60 1.95
C ALA A 87 -10.51 10.53 3.04
N ALA A 88 -10.22 10.93 4.28
CA ALA A 88 -10.12 10.03 5.41
C ALA A 88 -11.49 9.47 5.81
N GLU A 89 -12.53 10.31 5.86
CA GLU A 89 -13.89 9.90 6.20
C GLU A 89 -14.47 8.94 5.15
N THR A 90 -14.34 9.29 3.87
CA THR A 90 -14.81 8.44 2.77
C THR A 90 -14.10 7.09 2.75
N ALA A 91 -12.79 7.06 2.96
CA ALA A 91 -12.03 5.81 3.06
C ALA A 91 -12.44 4.97 4.28
N ALA A 92 -12.72 5.59 5.43
CA ALA A 92 -13.19 4.92 6.63
C ALA A 92 -14.58 4.30 6.40
N LEU A 93 -15.50 5.04 5.79
CA LEU A 93 -16.82 4.58 5.43
C LEU A 93 -16.77 3.40 4.44
N GLU A 94 -15.94 3.48 3.40
CA GLU A 94 -15.77 2.38 2.45
C GLU A 94 -15.16 1.14 3.11
N LYS A 95 -14.20 1.31 4.01
CA LYS A 95 -13.67 0.20 4.82
C LYS A 95 -14.75 -0.42 5.71
N GLN A 96 -15.62 0.39 6.30
CA GLN A 96 -16.75 -0.08 7.11
C GLN A 96 -17.76 -0.85 6.25
N LYS A 97 -18.14 -0.34 5.07
CA LYS A 97 -19.03 -1.04 4.12
C LYS A 97 -18.45 -2.38 3.69
N ARG A 98 -17.15 -2.45 3.38
CA ARG A 98 -16.47 -3.70 3.03
C ARG A 98 -16.52 -4.72 4.18
N LYS A 99 -16.26 -4.27 5.41
CA LYS A 99 -16.37 -5.12 6.60
C LYS A 99 -17.81 -5.63 6.81
N ALA A 100 -18.80 -4.75 6.71
CA ALA A 100 -20.20 -5.12 6.84
C ALA A 100 -20.66 -6.11 5.77
N SER A 101 -20.24 -5.90 4.52
CA SER A 101 -20.51 -6.82 3.39
C SER A 101 -19.91 -8.22 3.62
N LEU A 102 -18.66 -8.29 4.10
CA LEU A 102 -18.01 -9.57 4.42
C LEU A 102 -18.73 -10.31 5.57
N LEU A 103 -19.15 -9.58 6.61
CA LEU A 103 -19.94 -10.14 7.71
C LEU A 103 -21.30 -10.65 7.23
N ALA A 104 -22.01 -9.86 6.42
CA ALA A 104 -23.31 -10.25 5.86
C ALA A 104 -23.20 -11.49 4.96
N ALA A 105 -22.16 -11.59 4.12
CA ALA A 105 -21.91 -12.77 3.28
C ALA A 105 -21.65 -14.04 4.11
N THR A 106 -21.04 -13.91 5.29
CA THR A 106 -20.80 -15.04 6.20
C THR A 106 -22.09 -15.53 6.85
N LEU A 107 -22.99 -14.62 7.22
CA LEU A 107 -24.28 -14.95 7.83
C LEU A 107 -25.34 -15.41 6.81
N ALA A 108 -25.30 -14.85 5.60
CA ALA A 108 -26.19 -15.21 4.50
C ALA A 108 -25.72 -16.46 3.73
N ALA A 109 -24.53 -16.98 4.05
CA ALA A 109 -24.13 -18.30 3.57
C ALA A 109 -25.16 -19.31 4.07
N PRO A 110 -25.90 -20.01 3.19
CA PRO A 110 -26.70 -21.13 3.63
C PRO A 110 -25.77 -22.08 4.36
N ALA A 111 -26.22 -22.62 5.50
CA ALA A 111 -25.65 -23.81 6.11
C ALA A 111 -25.78 -24.94 5.09
N LYS A 112 -24.94 -24.93 4.05
CA LYS A 112 -24.73 -26.06 3.17
C LYS A 112 -24.11 -27.08 4.09
N GLY A 113 -24.95 -27.99 4.55
CA GLY A 113 -24.55 -29.15 5.31
C GLY A 113 -23.31 -29.76 4.67
N LEU A 114 -22.47 -30.35 5.51
CA LEU A 114 -21.27 -31.07 5.12
C LEU A 114 -21.63 -32.17 4.10
N GLN A 115 -21.77 -31.81 2.83
CA GLN A 115 -21.69 -32.74 1.74
C GLN A 115 -20.20 -33.03 1.61
N LYS A 116 -19.79 -34.15 2.22
CA LYS A 116 -18.51 -34.81 1.98
C LYS A 116 -18.38 -35.08 0.47
N LYS A 117 -17.95 -34.08 -0.30
CA LYS A 117 -17.35 -34.30 -1.61
C LYS A 117 -16.07 -35.06 -1.33
N GLY A 118 -16.03 -36.30 -1.79
CA GLY A 118 -14.87 -37.16 -1.73
C GLY A 118 -13.64 -36.41 -2.20
N GLN A 119 -12.82 -35.99 -1.25
CA GLN A 119 -11.47 -35.56 -1.55
C GLN A 119 -10.76 -36.82 -2.01
N LYS A 120 -10.34 -36.84 -3.29
CA LYS A 120 -9.21 -37.63 -3.74
C LYS A 120 -7.99 -37.11 -2.98
N GLY A 121 -7.91 -37.47 -1.70
CA GLY A 121 -6.75 -37.26 -0.88
C GLY A 121 -5.64 -38.08 -1.48
N HIS A 122 -4.53 -37.42 -1.76
CA HIS A 122 -3.24 -38.07 -1.89
C HIS A 122 -3.10 -39.05 -0.71
N PHE A 123 -3.31 -40.35 -0.96
CA PHE A 123 -3.13 -41.36 0.07
C PHE A 123 -1.66 -41.27 0.48
N LYS A 124 -1.42 -40.75 1.69
CA LYS A 124 -0.09 -40.76 2.29
C LYS A 124 0.26 -42.22 2.50
N VAL A 125 1.01 -42.77 1.56
CA VAL A 125 1.73 -44.02 1.77
C VAL A 125 2.79 -43.68 2.82
N ASP A 126 2.74 -44.33 3.99
CA ASP A 126 3.79 -44.15 5.01
C ASP A 126 5.17 -44.41 4.41
N LYS A 127 6.22 -43.85 5.01
CA LYS A 127 7.61 -43.95 4.52
C LYS A 127 8.11 -45.38 4.26
N ASP A 128 7.40 -46.42 4.73
CA ASP A 128 7.80 -47.82 4.55
C ASP A 128 6.74 -48.69 3.87
N GLN A 129 5.68 -48.09 3.30
CA GLN A 129 4.63 -48.82 2.57
C GLN A 129 4.86 -48.79 1.06
N CYS A 130 4.62 -49.91 0.40
CA CYS A 130 4.66 -50.03 -1.05
C CYS A 130 3.46 -49.32 -1.67
N ALA A 131 3.69 -48.33 -2.53
CA ALA A 131 2.61 -47.61 -3.21
C ALA A 131 1.81 -48.44 -4.25
N TYR A 132 2.18 -49.70 -4.49
CA TYR A 132 1.47 -50.62 -5.39
C TYR A 132 0.58 -51.61 -4.62
N CYS A 133 1.15 -52.45 -3.76
CA CYS A 133 0.39 -53.45 -2.98
C CYS A 133 0.01 -53.01 -1.56
N LYS A 134 0.51 -51.85 -1.09
CA LYS A 134 0.29 -51.28 0.26
C LYS A 134 0.89 -52.08 1.44
N GLU A 135 1.71 -53.09 1.17
CA GLU A 135 2.45 -53.82 2.21
C GLU A 135 3.71 -53.06 2.64
N ARG A 136 4.19 -53.31 3.87
CA ARG A 136 5.39 -52.66 4.41
C ARG A 136 6.67 -53.43 4.07
N GLY A 137 7.81 -52.74 4.02
CA GLY A 137 9.14 -53.36 3.90
C GLY A 137 9.74 -53.39 2.48
N HIS A 138 9.03 -52.87 1.48
CA HIS A 138 9.56 -52.68 0.13
C HIS A 138 8.91 -51.47 -0.55
N TRP A 139 9.61 -50.86 -1.50
CA TRP A 139 9.08 -49.75 -2.29
C TRP A 139 8.39 -50.25 -3.57
N LYS A 140 7.58 -49.40 -4.21
CA LYS A 140 6.84 -49.75 -5.44
C LYS A 140 7.74 -50.32 -6.56
N ARG A 141 9.01 -49.91 -6.63
CA ARG A 141 9.95 -50.38 -7.66
C ARG A 141 10.40 -51.83 -7.41
N ASP A 142 10.45 -52.24 -6.15
CA ASP A 142 10.94 -53.55 -5.69
C ASP A 142 9.78 -54.47 -5.26
N CYS A 143 8.54 -54.12 -5.65
CA CYS A 143 7.38 -54.89 -5.26
C CYS A 143 7.34 -56.24 -5.98
N PRO A 144 7.34 -57.37 -5.26
CA PRO A 144 7.34 -58.71 -5.87
C PRO A 144 6.07 -58.99 -6.66
N ASN A 145 4.99 -58.25 -6.39
CA ASN A 145 3.72 -58.34 -7.12
C ASN A 145 3.69 -57.45 -8.38
N ARG A 146 4.76 -56.71 -8.70
CA ARG A 146 4.81 -55.84 -9.87
C ARG A 146 5.32 -56.62 -11.09
N LYS A 147 4.45 -56.84 -12.07
CA LYS A 147 4.84 -57.39 -13.38
C LYS A 147 5.80 -56.40 -14.07
N GLN A 148 7.07 -56.77 -14.26
CA GLN A 148 8.01 -55.99 -15.08
C GLN A 148 7.58 -56.13 -16.54
N GLU A 149 7.19 -55.04 -17.20
CA GLU A 149 7.18 -55.00 -18.66
C GLU A 149 8.61 -54.78 -19.13
N GLU A 150 9.09 -55.75 -19.91
CA GLU A 150 10.40 -55.77 -20.54
C GLU A 150 10.55 -54.65 -21.59
N GLY A 151 11.81 -54.34 -21.88
CA GLY A 151 12.25 -53.07 -22.43
C GLY A 151 11.78 -52.75 -23.85
N LEU A 152 11.57 -51.45 -24.08
CA LEU A 152 11.70 -50.86 -25.41
C LEU A 152 13.06 -50.17 -25.49
N VAL A 153 13.95 -50.82 -26.23
CA VAL A 153 15.20 -50.27 -26.75
C VAL A 153 14.87 -49.04 -27.60
N PHE A 154 15.43 -47.89 -27.28
CA PHE A 154 15.33 -46.70 -28.13
C PHE A 154 16.27 -46.84 -29.35
N PRO A 155 15.77 -46.80 -30.59
CA PRO A 155 16.64 -46.55 -31.75
C PRO A 155 17.10 -45.07 -31.77
N PRO A 156 18.30 -44.75 -32.28
CA PRO A 156 18.80 -43.37 -32.33
C PRO A 156 18.01 -42.51 -33.32
N ALA A 157 17.82 -41.24 -32.96
CA ALA A 157 17.00 -40.27 -33.68
C ALA A 157 17.60 -39.89 -35.07
N PRO A 158 16.77 -39.79 -36.12
CA PRO A 158 17.23 -39.29 -37.41
C PRO A 158 17.28 -37.75 -37.48
N GLY A 159 18.49 -37.23 -37.72
CA GLY A 159 18.81 -36.18 -38.70
C GLY A 159 18.16 -34.80 -38.59
N ILE A 160 18.91 -33.83 -38.06
CA ILE A 160 18.70 -32.39 -38.28
C ILE A 160 18.97 -32.09 -39.77
N LEU A 161 17.97 -31.65 -40.52
CA LEU A 161 18.13 -31.13 -41.87
C LEU A 161 18.73 -29.72 -41.83
N SER A 162 19.94 -29.63 -42.35
CA SER A 162 20.74 -28.43 -42.54
C SER A 162 20.10 -27.50 -43.58
N LEU A 163 19.89 -26.23 -43.24
CA LEU A 163 19.56 -25.17 -44.20
C LEU A 163 20.88 -24.47 -44.61
N ALA A 164 21.43 -24.84 -45.78
CA ALA A 164 22.27 -23.94 -46.59
C ALA A 164 21.30 -23.17 -47.50
N GLY A 165 21.33 -21.84 -47.62
CA GLY A 165 22.39 -20.99 -48.16
C GLY A 165 21.89 -20.34 -49.47
N LEU A 166 22.48 -19.22 -49.88
CA LEU A 166 22.19 -18.31 -51.03
C LEU A 166 21.21 -17.15 -50.74
N ASP A 167 21.44 -15.87 -51.04
CA ASP A 167 22.59 -15.03 -51.46
C ASP A 167 22.12 -13.56 -51.26
N THR A 168 22.88 -12.63 -50.68
CA THR A 168 23.81 -11.67 -51.31
C THR A 168 23.42 -11.18 -52.72
N GLU A 169 22.68 -10.07 -52.82
CA GLU A 169 23.10 -8.80 -53.45
C GLU A 169 22.12 -7.66 -53.10
#